data_AF-A0A139D120-F1
#
_entry.id   AF-A0A139D120-F1
#
_cell.length_a   1.000
_cell.length_b   1.000
_cell.length_c   1.000
_cell.angle_alpha   90.00
_cell.angle_beta   90.00
_cell.angle_gamma   90.00
#
_symmetry.space_group_name_H-M   'P 1'
#
loop_
_entity.id
_entity.type
_entity.pdbx_description
1 polymer ?
#
loop_
_entity_poly.entity_id
_entity_poly.type
_entity_poly.pdbx_seq_one_letter_code
_entity_poly.pdbx_strand_id
1 'polypeptide(L)'
;GIAIGMMQHGLDFGLAVERYALLTIGDGLVAQIPSLLLSTSAAIMVTRVTSSQDMGGQIIQQMFSAPKVLAIAATILIILGLIPGMPHVAFLGLGSIAAGAAWYIWKRQSQTVEEEGTWAGRGAVSSGGAQRQGTEISADQGGEGQALPAPGETRELGWDDVATVDIVGLEVGYRLIPLVDKSQGGQLLSRIKGVRKKLSQDLGFLMPSVHIRDNLDLMPNVYRITLMGVTIAEAEIHPERELAIDPGQVFGKVEGIAGKDPAFGLEATWIEPDQKDQAQTLGYTVVDASTVVATHLNQILQSHAHELIGHEEAQKWLDQLEKISPKLAEELVPTTITVSILLKVL
;
A
#
# COMPACT_ATOMS: atom_id res chain seq x y z
N GLY A 1 -51.88 -19.73 9.84
CA GLY A 1 -51.93 -19.62 11.31
C GLY A 1 -53.15 -20.32 11.86
N ILE A 2 -54.31 -19.66 11.87
CA ILE A 2 -55.51 -20.09 12.60
C ILE A 2 -56.02 -21.49 12.17
N ALA A 3 -56.20 -21.74 10.87
CA ALA A 3 -56.68 -23.04 10.38
C ALA A 3 -55.73 -24.21 10.74
N ILE A 4 -54.41 -23.96 10.73
CA ILE A 4 -53.39 -24.93 11.12
C ILE A 4 -53.39 -25.14 12.63
N GLY A 5 -53.53 -24.05 13.42
CA GLY A 5 -53.64 -24.09 14.87
C GLY A 5 -54.82 -24.93 15.36
N MET A 6 -55.95 -24.85 14.67
CA MET A 6 -57.13 -25.65 15.00
C MET A 6 -57.00 -27.11 14.55
N MET A 7 -56.54 -27.35 13.31
CA MET A 7 -56.49 -28.70 12.75
C MET A 7 -55.32 -29.55 13.26
N GLN A 8 -54.13 -28.97 13.43
CA GLN A 8 -52.93 -29.71 13.83
C GLN A 8 -52.62 -29.60 15.32
N HIS A 9 -52.95 -28.47 15.96
CA HIS A 9 -52.66 -28.24 17.38
C HIS A 9 -53.87 -28.35 18.30
N GLY A 10 -55.05 -28.71 17.77
CA GLY A 10 -56.26 -28.95 18.55
C GLY A 10 -56.74 -27.73 19.35
N LEU A 11 -56.37 -26.52 18.93
CA LEU A 11 -56.74 -25.29 19.63
C LEU A 11 -58.20 -24.95 19.34
N ASP A 12 -58.92 -24.51 20.38
CA ASP A 12 -60.24 -23.91 20.21
C ASP A 12 -60.16 -22.64 19.35
N PHE A 13 -61.20 -22.36 18.57
CA PHE A 13 -61.20 -21.25 17.60
C PHE A 13 -60.84 -19.91 18.26
N GLY A 14 -61.39 -19.62 19.44
CA GLY A 14 -61.11 -18.38 20.16
C GLY A 14 -59.64 -18.27 20.58
N LEU A 15 -59.07 -19.36 21.09
CA LEU A 15 -57.68 -19.41 21.55
C LEU A 15 -56.68 -19.36 20.38
N ALA A 16 -57.03 -19.95 19.24
CA ALA A 16 -56.22 -19.92 18.03
C ALA A 16 -56.16 -18.51 17.42
N VAL A 17 -57.28 -17.79 17.40
CA VAL A 17 -57.30 -16.39 16.94
C VAL A 17 -56.44 -15.52 17.83
N GLU A 18 -56.60 -15.60 19.15
CA GLU A 18 -55.82 -14.79 20.10
C GLU A 18 -54.31 -15.04 19.95
N ARG A 19 -53.85 -16.30 20.02
CA ARG A 19 -52.43 -16.63 20.01
C ARG A 19 -51.74 -16.29 18.70
N TYR A 20 -52.34 -16.65 17.56
CA TYR A 20 -51.71 -16.40 16.27
C TYR A 20 -51.83 -14.93 15.86
N ALA A 21 -52.88 -14.21 16.24
CA ALA A 21 -52.94 -12.76 16.02
C ALA A 21 -51.86 -12.03 16.83
N LEU A 22 -51.65 -12.40 18.09
CA LEU A 22 -50.62 -11.78 18.95
C LEU A 22 -49.21 -12.08 18.43
N LEU A 23 -48.95 -13.30 17.94
CA LEU A 23 -47.68 -13.64 17.28
C LEU A 23 -47.46 -12.82 15.99
N THR A 24 -48.49 -12.67 15.15
CA THR A 24 -48.36 -11.91 13.89
C THR A 24 -48.15 -10.41 14.14
N ILE A 25 -48.82 -9.84 15.15
CA ILE A 25 -48.58 -8.45 15.55
C ILE A 25 -47.17 -8.28 16.13
N GLY A 26 -46.72 -9.24 16.95
CA GLY A 26 -45.37 -9.26 17.50
C GLY A 26 -44.29 -9.32 16.41
N ASP A 27 -44.44 -10.20 15.43
CA ASP A 27 -43.51 -10.34 14.30
C ASP A 27 -43.45 -9.05 13.45
N GLY A 28 -44.61 -8.43 13.20
CA GLY A 28 -44.69 -7.12 12.54
C GLY A 28 -43.95 -6.03 13.31
N LEU A 29 -44.16 -5.92 14.62
CA LEU A 29 -43.48 -4.92 15.47
C LEU A 29 -41.97 -5.14 15.57
N VAL A 30 -41.53 -6.40 15.67
CA VAL A 30 -40.11 -6.78 15.74
C VAL A 30 -39.40 -6.47 14.43
N ALA A 31 -40.07 -6.57 13.28
CA ALA A 31 -39.51 -6.18 11.99
C ALA A 31 -39.55 -4.65 11.75
N GLN A 32 -40.62 -3.96 12.17
CA GLN A 32 -40.83 -2.55 11.82
C GLN A 32 -39.96 -1.59 12.64
N ILE A 33 -39.82 -1.82 13.95
CA ILE A 33 -39.11 -0.88 14.83
C ILE A 33 -37.63 -0.73 14.43
N PRO A 34 -36.87 -1.82 14.20
CA PRO A 34 -35.48 -1.71 13.74
C PRO A 34 -35.36 -1.08 12.35
N SER A 35 -36.28 -1.39 11.44
CA SER A 35 -36.28 -0.83 10.08
C SER A 35 -36.47 0.70 10.08
N LEU A 36 -37.37 1.20 10.93
CA LEU A 36 -37.65 2.62 11.05
C LEU A 36 -36.48 3.38 11.70
N LEU A 37 -35.83 2.77 12.69
CA LEU A 37 -34.58 3.30 13.27
C LEU A 37 -33.45 3.34 12.24
N LEU A 38 -33.24 2.26 11.48
CA LEU A 38 -32.19 2.17 10.47
C LEU A 38 -32.40 3.20 9.35
N SER A 39 -33.64 3.37 8.89
CA SER A 39 -33.99 4.40 7.90
C SER A 39 -33.74 5.82 8.42
N THR A 40 -34.13 6.11 9.67
CA THR A 40 -33.94 7.45 10.27
C THR A 40 -32.46 7.73 10.52
N SER A 41 -31.71 6.75 11.03
CA SER A 41 -30.27 6.85 11.24
C SER A 41 -29.51 7.05 9.92
N ALA A 42 -29.88 6.34 8.86
CA ALA A 42 -29.29 6.53 7.53
C ALA A 42 -29.60 7.92 6.97
N ALA A 43 -30.84 8.41 7.12
CA ALA A 43 -31.21 9.76 6.71
C ALA A 43 -30.41 10.84 7.46
N ILE A 44 -30.27 10.70 8.79
CA ILE A 44 -29.44 11.59 9.61
C ILE A 44 -27.97 11.54 9.16
N MET A 45 -27.43 10.34 8.92
CA MET A 45 -26.04 10.14 8.47
C MET A 45 -25.77 10.84 7.13
N VAL A 46 -26.68 10.70 6.16
CA VAL A 46 -26.59 11.35 4.84
C VAL A 46 -26.67 12.87 4.96
N THR A 47 -27.46 13.41 5.90
CA THR A 47 -27.56 14.86 6.11
C THR A 47 -26.42 15.47 6.94
N ARG A 48 -25.66 14.65 7.67
CA ARG A 48 -24.59 15.14 8.57
C ARG A 48 -23.21 15.15 7.91
N VAL A 49 -23.02 14.42 6.79
CA VAL A 49 -21.78 14.46 6.01
C VAL A 49 -21.89 15.49 4.88
N THR A 50 -21.78 16.76 5.27
CA THR A 50 -21.32 17.81 4.37
C THR A 50 -20.06 18.42 4.98
N SER A 51 -19.03 17.59 5.16
CA SER A 51 -17.68 18.12 5.34
C SER A 51 -17.24 18.67 3.98
N SER A 52 -17.41 19.97 3.81
CA SER A 52 -16.70 20.73 2.79
C SER A 52 -15.21 20.72 3.16
N GLN A 53 -14.53 19.62 2.85
CA GLN A 53 -13.08 19.57 2.86
C GLN A 53 -12.60 20.56 1.78
N ASP A 54 -11.65 21.43 2.13
CA ASP A 54 -11.14 22.54 1.33
C ASP A 54 -10.55 22.10 -0.01
N MET A 55 -11.41 21.72 -0.95
CA MET A 55 -11.04 21.41 -2.33
C MET A 55 -10.40 22.64 -2.97
N GLY A 56 -10.84 23.85 -2.59
CA GLY A 56 -10.22 25.11 -2.98
C GLY A 56 -8.78 25.27 -2.48
N GLY A 57 -8.50 24.88 -1.23
CA GLY A 57 -7.16 24.97 -0.65
C GLY A 57 -6.16 24.03 -1.32
N GLN A 58 -6.57 22.78 -1.56
CA GLN A 58 -5.73 21.78 -2.23
C GLN A 58 -5.46 22.12 -3.71
N ILE A 59 -6.47 22.63 -4.43
CA ILE A 59 -6.31 23.06 -5.82
C ILE A 59 -5.32 24.24 -5.91
N ILE A 60 -5.45 25.25 -5.05
CA ILE A 60 -4.52 26.40 -5.01
C ILE A 60 -3.10 25.91 -4.68
N GLN A 61 -2.94 25.04 -3.68
CA GLN A 61 -1.63 24.54 -3.28
C GLN A 61 -0.96 23.70 -4.38
N GLN A 62 -1.72 22.87 -5.11
CA GLN A 62 -1.18 22.09 -6.23
C GLN A 62 -0.80 22.95 -7.44
N MET A 63 -1.57 23.99 -7.76
CA MET A 63 -1.28 24.89 -8.88
C MET A 63 0.03 25.66 -8.68
N PHE A 64 0.35 26.09 -7.46
CA PHE A 64 1.59 26.82 -7.16
C PHE A 64 2.78 25.92 -6.81
N SER A 65 2.57 24.64 -6.53
CA SER A 65 3.65 23.69 -6.19
C SER A 65 4.22 22.92 -7.39
N ALA A 66 3.57 22.99 -8.56
CA ALA A 66 4.01 22.31 -9.77
C ALA A 66 4.91 23.22 -10.64
N PRO A 67 6.24 23.00 -10.71
CA PRO A 67 7.16 23.89 -11.46
C PRO A 67 6.84 23.96 -12.96
N LYS A 68 6.23 22.91 -13.53
CA LYS A 68 5.81 22.87 -14.94
C LYS A 68 4.71 23.89 -15.27
N VAL A 69 3.73 24.06 -14.40
CA VAL A 69 2.59 24.98 -14.62
C VAL A 69 3.09 26.42 -14.58
N LEU A 70 3.94 26.73 -13.60
CA LEU A 70 4.51 28.07 -13.44
C LEU A 70 5.49 28.44 -14.57
N ALA A 71 6.26 27.47 -15.08
CA ALA A 71 7.14 27.68 -16.23
C ALA A 71 6.35 28.00 -17.51
N ILE A 72 5.26 27.27 -17.79
CA ILE A 72 4.38 27.52 -18.96
C ILE A 72 3.75 28.91 -18.86
N ALA A 73 3.25 29.30 -17.68
CA ALA A 73 2.68 30.62 -17.44
C ALA A 73 3.73 31.74 -17.65
N ALA A 74 4.96 31.55 -17.14
CA ALA A 74 6.05 32.50 -17.33
C ALA A 74 6.40 32.68 -18.82
N THR A 75 6.46 31.59 -19.59
CA THR A 75 6.71 31.65 -21.03
C THR A 75 5.61 32.42 -21.77
N ILE A 76 4.34 32.17 -21.47
CA ILE A 76 3.21 32.88 -22.08
C ILE A 76 3.26 34.37 -21.75
N LEU A 77 3.54 34.75 -20.50
CA LEU A 77 3.64 36.15 -20.08
C LEU A 77 4.78 36.90 -20.79
N ILE A 78 5.93 36.25 -20.97
CA ILE A 78 7.06 36.83 -21.70
C ILE A 78 6.72 37.03 -23.18
N ILE A 79 6.10 36.03 -23.81
CA ILE A 79 5.64 36.12 -25.22
C ILE A 79 4.62 37.26 -25.37
N LEU A 80 3.67 37.37 -24.45
CA LEU A 80 2.65 38.43 -24.49
C LEU A 80 3.27 39.82 -24.25
N GLY A 81 4.31 39.91 -23.41
CA GLY A 81 5.05 41.13 -23.14
C GLY A 81 5.92 41.62 -24.32
N LEU A 82 6.24 40.75 -25.27
CA LEU A 82 6.95 41.09 -26.51
C LEU A 82 6.04 41.71 -27.58
N ILE A 83 4.72 41.66 -27.40
CA ILE A 83 3.76 42.23 -28.36
C ILE A 83 3.72 43.75 -28.21
N PRO A 84 3.99 44.53 -29.28
CA PRO A 84 3.92 45.98 -29.24
C PRO A 84 2.48 46.46 -29.02
N GLY A 85 2.27 47.37 -28.07
CA GLY A 85 0.96 47.93 -27.72
C GLY A 85 0.42 47.49 -26.34
N MET A 86 1.05 46.51 -25.69
CA MET A 86 0.72 46.07 -24.32
C MET A 86 1.71 46.66 -23.29
N PRO A 87 1.36 46.73 -21.99
CA PRO A 87 2.26 47.11 -20.90
C PRO A 87 3.46 46.14 -20.74
N HIS A 88 4.45 46.25 -21.63
CA HIS A 88 5.59 45.34 -21.73
C HIS A 88 6.35 45.18 -20.39
N VAL A 89 6.53 46.27 -19.64
CA VAL A 89 7.20 46.24 -18.33
C VAL A 89 6.46 45.35 -17.32
N ALA A 90 5.12 45.38 -17.32
CA ALA A 90 4.32 44.59 -16.38
C ALA A 90 4.37 43.09 -16.72
N PHE A 91 4.21 42.74 -18.01
CA PHE A 91 4.21 41.34 -18.45
C PHE A 91 5.59 40.69 -18.39
N LEU A 92 6.64 41.42 -18.79
CA LEU A 92 8.03 40.93 -18.68
C LEU A 92 8.47 40.85 -17.21
N GLY A 93 8.05 41.79 -16.37
CA GLY A 93 8.31 41.76 -14.93
C GLY A 93 7.67 40.56 -14.24
N LEU A 94 6.36 40.36 -14.43
CA LEU A 94 5.63 39.21 -13.86
C LEU A 94 6.13 37.87 -14.42
N GLY A 95 6.43 37.80 -15.72
CA GLY A 95 7.01 36.62 -16.35
C GLY A 95 8.38 36.26 -15.76
N SER A 96 9.23 37.27 -15.50
CA SER A 96 10.54 37.06 -14.88
C SER A 96 10.44 36.58 -13.43
N ILE A 97 9.50 37.13 -12.65
CA ILE A 97 9.24 36.70 -11.27
C ILE A 97 8.71 35.26 -11.24
N ALA A 98 7.75 34.92 -12.11
CA ALA A 98 7.21 33.58 -12.23
C ALA A 98 8.29 32.57 -12.67
N ALA A 99 9.16 32.93 -13.62
CA ALA A 99 10.31 32.12 -14.02
C ALA A 99 11.30 31.91 -12.85
N GLY A 100 11.57 32.95 -12.06
CA GLY A 100 12.42 32.87 -10.86
C GLY A 100 11.83 31.95 -9.78
N ALA A 101 10.53 32.03 -9.55
CA ALA A 101 9.82 31.15 -8.61
C ALA A 101 9.78 29.70 -9.11
N ALA A 102 9.56 29.47 -10.41
CA ALA A 102 9.61 28.14 -11.01
C ALA A 102 11.02 27.53 -10.87
N TRP A 103 12.05 28.32 -11.12
CA TRP A 103 13.45 27.91 -10.94
C TRP A 103 13.78 27.62 -9.47
N TYR A 104 13.27 28.42 -8.53
CA TYR A 104 13.47 28.19 -7.09
C TYR A 104 12.83 26.89 -6.60
N ILE A 105 11.58 26.62 -7.01
CA ILE A 105 10.85 25.39 -6.70
C ILE A 105 11.54 24.19 -7.35
N TRP A 106 11.94 24.31 -8.62
CA TRP A 106 12.69 23.28 -9.32
C TRP A 106 14.03 23.01 -8.63
N LYS A 107 14.76 24.04 -8.20
CA LYS A 107 16.05 23.89 -7.49
C LYS A 107 15.88 23.20 -6.13
N ARG A 108 14.82 23.52 -5.37
CA ARG A 108 14.49 22.79 -4.13
C ARG A 108 14.12 21.33 -4.38
N GLN A 109 13.49 21.04 -5.52
CA GLN A 109 13.09 19.69 -5.92
C GLN A 109 14.23 18.89 -6.58
N SER A 110 15.23 19.56 -7.14
CA SER A 110 16.44 18.96 -7.71
C SER A 110 17.51 18.70 -6.65
N GLN A 111 17.57 19.48 -5.57
CA GLN A 111 18.47 19.20 -4.43
C GLN A 111 18.12 17.91 -3.68
N THR A 112 16.88 17.41 -3.77
CA THR A 112 16.49 16.08 -3.28
C THR A 112 16.73 14.96 -4.32
N VAL A 113 17.21 15.26 -5.53
CA VAL A 113 17.43 14.30 -6.64
C VAL A 113 18.91 14.26 -7.09
N GLU A 114 19.71 15.31 -6.88
CA GLU A 114 21.13 15.38 -7.28
C GLU A 114 22.12 14.69 -6.32
N GLU A 115 21.73 14.35 -5.09
CA GLU A 115 22.55 13.51 -4.19
C GLU A 115 22.60 12.03 -4.63
N GLU A 116 21.69 11.56 -5.49
CA GLU A 116 21.71 10.19 -6.04
C GLU A 116 22.56 10.04 -7.32
N GLY A 117 23.05 11.13 -7.92
CA GLY A 117 23.65 11.13 -9.27
C GLY A 117 25.16 11.33 -9.40
N THR A 118 25.90 11.64 -8.32
CA THR A 118 27.28 12.18 -8.42
C THR A 118 28.33 11.43 -7.58
N TRP A 119 28.28 10.09 -7.52
CA TRP A 119 29.35 9.26 -6.92
C TRP A 119 30.16 8.42 -7.92
N ALA A 120 30.47 8.99 -9.09
CA ALA A 120 31.44 8.43 -10.03
C ALA A 120 32.50 9.49 -10.40
N GLY A 121 33.59 9.57 -9.62
CA GLY A 121 34.78 10.33 -10.03
C GLY A 121 35.63 10.96 -8.94
N ARG A 122 36.46 10.15 -8.27
CA ARG A 122 37.86 10.42 -7.85
C ARG A 122 38.23 11.82 -7.27
N GLY A 123 38.52 11.84 -5.96
CA GLY A 123 39.78 12.38 -5.41
C GLY A 123 39.80 13.78 -4.76
N ALA A 124 40.37 13.79 -3.53
CA ALA A 124 41.08 14.87 -2.83
C ALA A 124 40.40 15.69 -1.71
N VAL A 125 40.72 15.28 -0.47
CA VAL A 125 41.27 16.04 0.69
C VAL A 125 40.69 17.40 1.14
N SER A 126 40.63 17.54 2.48
CA SER A 126 40.62 18.74 3.35
C SER A 126 39.22 19.09 3.90
N SER A 127 38.90 18.99 5.19
CA SER A 127 39.45 19.46 6.48
C SER A 127 38.65 20.63 7.06
N GLY A 128 38.24 20.52 8.33
CA GLY A 128 37.78 21.63 9.19
C GLY A 128 36.30 21.99 9.01
N GLY A 129 35.51 22.27 10.04
CA GLY A 129 35.79 22.43 11.46
C GLY A 129 34.45 22.56 12.21
N ALA A 130 34.54 22.40 13.53
CA ALA A 130 33.45 22.54 14.48
C ALA A 130 32.76 23.91 14.43
N GLN A 131 31.49 23.97 14.83
CA GLN A 131 31.03 25.00 15.77
C GLN A 131 29.75 24.55 16.48
N ARG A 132 29.87 24.30 17.79
CA ARG A 132 28.78 24.28 18.76
C ARG A 132 28.60 25.72 19.29
N GLN A 133 27.37 26.23 19.28
CA GLN A 133 26.87 27.35 20.09
C GLN A 133 25.34 27.33 19.88
N GLY A 134 24.44 27.21 20.86
CA GLY A 134 24.54 27.52 22.28
C GLY A 134 24.18 28.98 22.54
N THR A 135 22.93 29.41 22.37
CA THR A 135 22.44 30.67 22.95
C THR A 135 20.90 30.67 23.11
N GLU A 136 20.51 30.60 24.39
CA GLU A 136 19.51 31.39 25.12
C GLU A 136 18.09 31.58 24.58
N ILE A 137 17.20 31.14 25.46
CA ILE A 137 15.77 31.42 25.55
C ILE A 137 15.58 32.91 25.85
N SER A 138 14.79 33.62 25.06
CA SER A 138 14.15 34.86 25.45
C SER A 138 12.68 34.78 25.04
N ALA A 139 11.82 34.81 26.05
CA ALA A 139 10.39 35.03 25.90
C ALA A 139 10.16 36.52 25.59
N ASP A 140 9.34 36.84 24.60
CA ASP A 140 8.02 37.43 24.85
C ASP A 140 7.22 37.64 23.54
N GLN A 141 5.94 37.25 23.61
CA GLN A 141 4.74 37.73 22.91
C GLN A 141 4.58 37.74 21.37
N GLY A 142 3.52 37.05 20.94
CA GLY A 142 2.62 37.54 19.88
C GLY A 142 2.16 36.52 18.84
N GLY A 143 1.39 35.50 19.23
CA GLY A 143 0.73 34.60 18.28
C GLY A 143 -0.30 33.73 18.97
N GLU A 144 -1.57 33.94 18.63
CA GLU A 144 -2.76 33.31 19.20
C GLU A 144 -2.60 31.78 19.29
N GLY A 145 -2.68 31.27 20.52
CA GLY A 145 -2.50 29.87 20.82
C GLY A 145 -3.60 29.02 20.22
N GLN A 146 -3.22 28.10 19.32
CA GLN A 146 -3.88 26.82 19.25
C GLN A 146 -3.69 26.15 20.61
N ALA A 147 -4.75 26.13 21.41
CA ALA A 147 -4.80 25.33 22.62
C ALA A 147 -4.52 23.87 22.23
N LEU A 148 -3.46 23.30 22.79
CA LEU A 148 -3.27 21.86 22.85
C LEU A 148 -4.52 21.25 23.51
N PRO A 149 -5.14 20.20 22.93
CA PRO A 149 -6.27 19.54 23.56
C PRO A 149 -5.86 19.05 24.95
N ALA A 150 -6.74 19.23 25.93
CA ALA A 150 -6.52 18.76 27.29
C ALA A 150 -6.32 17.23 27.31
N PRO A 151 -5.46 16.68 28.19
CA PRO A 151 -5.29 15.24 28.32
C PRO A 151 -6.57 14.63 28.91
N GLY A 152 -7.43 14.09 28.05
CA GLY A 152 -8.72 13.51 28.45
C GLY A 152 -9.75 13.35 27.33
N GLU A 153 -9.56 13.98 26.17
CA GLU A 153 -10.39 13.68 24.99
C GLU A 153 -9.86 12.40 24.33
N THR A 154 -10.43 11.27 24.75
CA THR A 154 -10.36 10.03 23.99
C THR A 154 -10.99 10.33 22.63
N ARG A 155 -10.15 10.51 21.61
CA ARG A 155 -10.61 10.65 20.23
C ARG A 155 -11.45 9.40 19.94
N GLU A 156 -12.76 9.56 19.81
CA GLU A 156 -13.63 8.44 19.45
C GLU A 156 -13.18 7.95 18.06
N LEU A 157 -12.87 6.66 17.96
CA LEU A 157 -12.42 6.04 16.72
C LEU A 157 -13.45 6.33 15.63
N GLY A 158 -13.03 7.06 14.60
CA GLY A 158 -13.82 7.35 13.42
C GLY A 158 -13.68 6.26 12.37
N TRP A 159 -14.52 6.30 11.34
CA TRP A 159 -14.34 5.42 10.17
C TRP A 159 -13.00 5.65 9.45
N ASP A 160 -12.41 6.83 9.61
CA ASP A 160 -11.07 7.16 9.11
C ASP A 160 -9.94 6.44 9.88
N ASP A 161 -10.22 5.94 11.09
CA ASP A 161 -9.30 5.12 11.89
C ASP A 161 -9.40 3.62 11.54
N VAL A 162 -10.36 3.24 10.68
CA VAL A 162 -10.45 1.88 10.13
C VAL A 162 -9.37 1.73 9.07
N ALA A 163 -8.20 1.23 9.49
CA ALA A 163 -7.11 0.93 8.58
C ALA A 163 -7.60 -0.04 7.49
N THR A 164 -7.49 0.39 6.23
CA THR A 164 -7.69 -0.50 5.09
C THR A 164 -6.68 -1.63 5.21
N VAL A 165 -7.17 -2.86 5.23
CA VAL A 165 -6.32 -4.04 5.31
C VAL A 165 -5.45 -4.12 4.05
N ASP A 166 -4.13 -4.21 4.22
CA ASP A 166 -3.22 -4.34 3.10
C ASP A 166 -3.48 -5.69 2.39
N ILE A 167 -3.63 -5.65 1.06
CA ILE A 167 -3.84 -6.87 0.26
C ILE A 167 -2.65 -7.81 0.39
N VAL A 168 -1.43 -7.27 0.33
CA VAL A 168 -0.18 -8.00 0.57
C VAL A 168 0.66 -7.22 1.58
N GLY A 169 0.96 -7.86 2.70
CA GLY A 169 1.84 -7.33 3.73
C GLY A 169 3.10 -8.17 3.91
N LEU A 170 4.19 -7.50 4.26
CA LEU A 170 5.44 -8.09 4.73
C LEU A 170 5.80 -7.41 6.05
N GLU A 171 5.57 -8.12 7.15
CA GLU A 171 5.97 -7.70 8.47
C GLU A 171 7.38 -8.20 8.77
N VAL A 172 8.22 -7.34 9.33
CA VAL A 172 9.62 -7.67 9.61
C VAL A 172 9.98 -7.40 11.07
N GLY A 173 10.71 -8.33 11.68
CA GLY A 173 11.33 -8.12 12.98
C GLY A 173 12.46 -7.08 12.91
N TYR A 174 12.82 -6.50 14.05
CA TYR A 174 13.70 -5.32 14.08
C TYR A 174 15.10 -5.56 13.49
N ARG A 175 15.64 -6.79 13.51
CA ARG A 175 16.97 -7.06 12.89
C ARG A 175 16.92 -7.12 11.37
N LEU A 176 15.73 -7.17 10.79
CA LEU A 176 15.54 -7.21 9.35
C LEU A 176 15.26 -5.82 8.75
N ILE A 177 15.06 -4.79 9.59
CA ILE A 177 14.83 -3.40 9.18
C ILE A 177 15.91 -2.92 8.18
N PRO A 178 17.23 -3.17 8.39
CA PRO A 178 18.25 -2.73 7.44
C PRO A 178 18.07 -3.32 6.03
N LEU A 179 17.45 -4.50 5.89
CA LEU A 179 17.19 -5.11 4.59
C LEU A 179 16.12 -4.36 3.79
N VAL A 180 15.21 -3.67 4.47
CA VAL A 180 14.06 -2.96 3.87
C VAL A 180 14.19 -1.43 3.90
N ASP A 181 15.23 -0.88 4.54
CA ASP A 181 15.46 0.56 4.61
C ASP A 181 16.33 1.04 3.44
N LYS A 182 15.78 1.96 2.62
CA LYS A 182 16.51 2.56 1.50
C LYS A 182 17.75 3.33 1.93
N SER A 183 17.70 4.00 3.07
CA SER A 183 18.81 4.82 3.59
C SER A 183 20.01 3.96 4.00
N GLN A 184 19.77 2.69 4.34
CA GLN A 184 20.77 1.71 4.72
C GLN A 184 21.17 0.79 3.55
N GLY A 185 20.73 1.08 2.33
CA GLY A 185 21.03 0.26 1.15
C GLY A 185 20.20 -1.03 1.06
N GLY A 186 18.98 -1.03 1.62
CA GLY A 186 18.09 -2.17 1.72
C GLY A 186 17.81 -2.87 0.37
N GLN A 187 18.48 -4.00 0.18
CA GLN A 187 18.42 -4.78 -1.06
C GLN A 187 17.08 -5.52 -1.24
N LEU A 188 16.30 -5.72 -0.17
CA LEU A 188 15.05 -6.46 -0.25
C LEU A 188 13.98 -5.68 -1.04
N LEU A 189 13.97 -4.35 -0.95
CA LEU A 189 13.01 -3.52 -1.69
C LEU A 189 13.13 -3.68 -3.21
N SER A 190 14.37 -3.68 -3.73
CA SER A 190 14.62 -3.83 -5.16
C SER A 190 14.24 -5.23 -5.64
N ARG A 191 14.51 -6.26 -4.82
CA ARG A 191 14.13 -7.65 -5.10
C ARG A 191 12.62 -7.84 -5.12
N ILE A 192 11.89 -7.29 -4.14
CA ILE A 192 10.41 -7.33 -4.10
C ILE A 192 9.82 -6.64 -5.34
N LYS A 193 10.38 -5.50 -5.75
CA LYS A 193 9.96 -4.81 -6.98
C LYS A 193 10.20 -5.68 -8.22
N GLY A 194 11.32 -6.42 -8.25
CA GLY A 194 11.64 -7.40 -9.30
C GLY A 194 10.64 -8.57 -9.34
N VAL A 195 10.35 -9.17 -8.19
CA VAL A 195 9.35 -10.24 -8.03
C VAL A 195 7.99 -9.79 -8.55
N ARG A 196 7.51 -8.62 -8.08
CA ARG A 196 6.24 -8.05 -8.51
C ARG A 196 6.18 -7.85 -10.02
N LYS A 197 7.26 -7.31 -10.62
CA LYS A 197 7.35 -7.09 -12.07
C LYS A 197 7.28 -8.42 -12.84
N LYS A 198 8.06 -9.42 -12.41
CA LYS A 198 8.10 -10.74 -13.04
C LYS A 198 6.74 -11.42 -12.98
N LEU A 199 6.15 -11.53 -11.78
CA LEU A 199 4.82 -12.14 -11.61
C LEU A 199 3.75 -11.42 -12.44
N SER A 200 3.81 -10.09 -12.53
CA SER A 200 2.84 -9.36 -13.35
C SER A 200 2.96 -9.68 -14.84
N GLN A 201 4.18 -9.93 -15.32
CA GLN A 201 4.44 -10.33 -16.70
C GLN A 201 4.02 -11.77 -16.96
N ASP A 202 4.31 -12.67 -16.03
CA ASP A 202 4.03 -14.10 -16.16
C ASP A 202 2.52 -14.41 -16.05
N LEU A 203 1.80 -13.72 -15.14
CA LEU A 203 0.37 -13.94 -14.88
C LEU A 203 -0.55 -13.02 -15.71
N GLY A 204 -0.01 -11.97 -16.31
CA GLY A 204 -0.77 -11.08 -17.18
C GLY A 204 -1.64 -10.03 -16.47
N PHE A 205 -1.56 -9.87 -15.14
CA PHE A 205 -2.19 -8.75 -14.41
C PHE A 205 -1.18 -8.01 -13.53
N LEU A 206 -1.52 -6.78 -13.14
CA LEU A 206 -0.64 -6.00 -12.29
C LEU A 206 -0.74 -6.50 -10.84
N MET A 207 0.34 -7.09 -10.34
CA MET A 207 0.41 -7.52 -8.95
C MET A 207 0.25 -6.33 -7.99
N PRO A 208 -0.47 -6.49 -6.86
CA PRO A 208 -0.60 -5.44 -5.84
C PRO A 208 0.76 -5.07 -5.24
N SER A 209 0.84 -3.88 -4.63
CA SER A 209 2.03 -3.46 -3.90
C SER A 209 2.15 -4.22 -2.58
N VAL A 210 3.38 -4.61 -2.26
CA VAL A 210 3.72 -5.24 -0.98
C VAL A 210 3.98 -4.14 0.04
N HIS A 211 3.13 -4.04 1.05
CA HIS A 211 3.31 -3.09 2.14
C HIS A 211 4.25 -3.68 3.18
N ILE A 212 5.33 -2.97 3.49
CA ILE A 212 6.35 -3.44 4.42
C ILE A 212 6.19 -2.63 5.71
N ARG A 213 6.08 -3.33 6.84
CA ARG A 213 5.92 -2.74 8.17
C ARG A 213 6.85 -3.43 9.14
N ASP A 214 7.47 -2.67 10.04
CA ASP A 214 8.12 -3.27 11.19
C ASP A 214 7.07 -3.75 12.19
N ASN A 215 7.34 -4.90 12.81
CA ASN A 215 6.49 -5.45 13.85
C ASN A 215 7.37 -5.84 15.04
N LEU A 216 7.27 -5.07 16.12
CA LEU A 216 8.06 -5.27 17.34
C LEU A 216 7.61 -6.49 18.15
N ASP A 217 6.42 -7.03 17.87
CA ASP A 217 5.94 -8.27 18.47
C ASP A 217 6.55 -9.52 17.81
N LEU A 218 7.14 -9.38 16.62
CA LEU A 218 7.87 -10.46 15.96
C LEU A 218 9.24 -10.69 16.61
N MET A 219 9.68 -11.95 16.58
CA MET A 219 11.04 -12.30 16.94
C MET A 219 12.05 -11.54 16.06
N PRO A 220 13.25 -11.20 16.57
CA PRO A 220 14.18 -10.28 15.91
C PRO A 220 14.49 -10.61 14.45
N ASN A 221 14.65 -11.90 14.15
CA ASN A 221 15.08 -12.47 12.88
C ASN A 221 13.92 -13.03 12.04
N VAL A 222 12.68 -12.83 12.49
CA VAL A 222 11.51 -13.40 11.83
C VAL A 222 10.85 -12.36 10.94
N TYR A 223 10.40 -12.81 9.76
CA TYR A 223 9.46 -12.06 8.94
C TYR A 223 8.19 -12.86 8.74
N ARG A 224 7.11 -12.14 8.44
CA ARG A 224 5.79 -12.70 8.22
C ARG A 224 5.20 -12.10 6.95
N ILE A 225 4.63 -12.95 6.11
CA ILE A 225 3.88 -12.55 4.92
C ILE A 225 2.40 -12.64 5.27
N THR A 226 1.66 -11.58 4.94
CA THR A 226 0.21 -11.52 5.13
C THR A 226 -0.50 -11.28 3.80
N LEU A 227 -1.67 -11.90 3.64
CA LEU A 227 -2.60 -11.65 2.55
C LEU A 227 -3.94 -11.23 3.14
N MET A 228 -4.43 -10.06 2.74
CA MET A 228 -5.67 -9.48 3.26
C MET A 228 -5.73 -9.53 4.80
N GLY A 229 -4.59 -9.21 5.45
CA GLY A 229 -4.43 -9.20 6.91
C GLY A 229 -4.28 -10.58 7.57
N VAL A 230 -4.42 -11.68 6.83
CA VAL A 230 -4.23 -13.04 7.34
C VAL A 230 -2.79 -13.47 7.17
N THR A 231 -2.19 -14.05 8.21
CA THR A 231 -0.85 -14.63 8.14
C THR A 231 -0.87 -15.92 7.33
N ILE A 232 -0.10 -15.97 6.26
CA ILE A 232 0.01 -17.15 5.39
C ILE A 232 1.36 -17.85 5.51
N ALA A 233 2.41 -17.11 5.86
CA ALA A 233 3.74 -17.67 5.99
C ALA A 233 4.58 -16.85 6.99
N GLU A 234 5.45 -17.55 7.70
CA GLU A 234 6.39 -16.96 8.66
C GLU A 234 7.69 -17.77 8.61
N ALA A 235 8.84 -17.10 8.64
CA ALA A 235 10.13 -17.77 8.63
C ALA A 235 11.22 -16.93 9.33
N GLU A 236 12.20 -17.63 9.88
CA GLU A 236 13.40 -17.03 10.46
C GLU A 236 14.52 -16.91 9.41
N ILE A 237 15.23 -15.79 9.41
CA ILE A 237 16.40 -15.54 8.56
C ILE A 237 17.54 -14.90 9.35
N HIS A 238 18.76 -15.08 8.87
CA HIS A 238 19.94 -14.45 9.47
C HIS A 238 20.57 -13.46 8.49
N PRO A 239 20.34 -12.13 8.67
CA PRO A 239 20.78 -11.10 7.71
C PRO A 239 22.27 -11.08 7.40
N GLU A 240 23.10 -11.47 8.37
CA GLU A 240 24.57 -11.46 8.27
C GLU A 240 25.15 -12.75 7.65
N ARG A 241 24.30 -13.72 7.31
CA ARG A 241 24.70 -15.05 6.80
C ARG A 241 24.14 -15.29 5.40
N GLU A 242 24.72 -16.26 4.72
CA GLU A 242 24.17 -16.78 3.46
C GLU A 242 23.49 -18.14 3.72
N LEU A 243 22.44 -18.45 2.95
CA LEU A 243 21.74 -19.73 3.01
C LEU A 243 22.31 -20.66 1.94
N ALA A 244 22.98 -21.73 2.36
CA ALA A 244 23.41 -22.82 1.49
C ALA A 244 22.31 -23.89 1.43
N ILE A 245 21.67 -24.01 0.28
CA ILE A 245 20.55 -24.93 0.01
C ILE A 245 21.08 -26.20 -0.64
N ASP A 246 20.69 -27.36 -0.11
CA ASP A 246 21.03 -28.68 -0.66
C ASP A 246 19.97 -29.11 -1.71
N PRO A 247 20.32 -29.16 -3.02
CA PRO A 247 19.41 -29.65 -4.05
C PRO A 247 19.31 -31.19 -4.11
N GLY A 248 20.00 -31.92 -3.22
CA GLY A 248 20.04 -33.37 -3.12
C GLY A 248 21.30 -34.03 -3.70
N GLN A 249 22.29 -33.25 -4.13
CA GLN A 249 23.51 -33.75 -4.80
C GLN A 249 24.80 -33.07 -4.27
N VAL A 250 24.90 -32.90 -2.95
CA VAL A 250 26.08 -32.28 -2.32
C VAL A 250 27.16 -33.29 -1.95
N PHE A 251 28.43 -32.86 -2.00
CA PHE A 251 29.63 -33.67 -1.78
C PHE A 251 30.30 -33.42 -0.41
N GLY A 252 29.51 -33.15 0.61
CA GLY A 252 29.98 -32.87 1.97
C GLY A 252 28.96 -32.04 2.73
N LYS A 253 29.21 -31.81 4.03
CA LYS A 253 28.42 -30.87 4.83
C LYS A 253 29.22 -29.60 5.07
N VAL A 254 28.52 -28.48 5.04
CA VAL A 254 29.06 -27.18 5.46
C VAL A 254 28.76 -26.95 6.94
N GLU A 255 29.67 -26.28 7.65
CA GLU A 255 29.45 -25.89 9.04
C GLU A 255 28.60 -24.62 9.11
N GLY A 256 27.61 -24.61 10.00
CA GLY A 256 26.74 -23.45 10.16
C GLY A 256 25.48 -23.78 10.97
N ILE A 257 24.51 -22.87 10.91
CA ILE A 257 23.22 -23.04 11.61
C ILE A 257 22.29 -23.83 10.68
N ALA A 258 21.91 -25.04 11.08
CA ALA A 258 20.99 -25.85 10.31
C ALA A 258 19.61 -25.16 10.20
N GLY A 259 18.98 -25.27 9.03
CA GLY A 259 17.67 -24.69 8.76
C GLY A 259 17.03 -25.31 7.53
N LYS A 260 15.99 -24.67 7.02
CA LYS A 260 15.33 -25.07 5.77
C LYS A 260 15.10 -23.83 4.91
N ASP A 261 15.11 -24.03 3.60
CA ASP A 261 14.62 -23.00 2.68
C ASP A 261 13.10 -22.83 2.86
N PRO A 262 12.61 -21.61 3.18
CA PRO A 262 11.19 -21.38 3.41
C PRO A 262 10.34 -21.47 2.14
N ALA A 263 10.93 -21.32 0.94
CA ALA A 263 10.16 -21.36 -0.31
C ALA A 263 9.78 -22.79 -0.73
N PHE A 264 10.74 -23.72 -0.65
CA PHE A 264 10.58 -25.09 -1.15
C PHE A 264 10.70 -26.17 -0.07
N GLY A 265 11.10 -25.81 1.16
CA GLY A 265 11.27 -26.75 2.27
C GLY A 265 12.52 -27.62 2.17
N LEU A 266 13.48 -27.25 1.32
CA LEU A 266 14.73 -27.97 1.13
C LEU A 266 15.64 -27.84 2.37
N GLU A 267 16.43 -28.87 2.65
CA GLU A 267 17.43 -28.83 3.71
C GLU A 267 18.48 -27.76 3.38
N ALA A 268 18.80 -26.93 4.37
CA ALA A 268 19.70 -25.81 4.17
C ALA A 268 20.53 -25.52 5.42
N THR A 269 21.60 -24.74 5.25
CA THR A 269 22.46 -24.34 6.36
C THR A 269 22.88 -22.89 6.18
N TRP A 270 22.74 -22.10 7.24
CA TRP A 270 23.20 -20.72 7.28
C TRP A 270 24.68 -20.66 7.60
N ILE A 271 25.44 -20.30 6.58
CA ILE A 271 26.90 -20.27 6.58
C ILE A 271 27.40 -18.82 6.68
N GLU A 272 28.65 -18.67 7.12
CA GLU A 272 29.31 -17.37 7.06
C GLU A 272 29.61 -16.97 5.60
N PRO A 273 29.61 -15.66 5.24
CA PRO A 273 29.82 -15.24 3.85
C PRO A 273 31.14 -15.67 3.21
N ASP A 274 32.18 -15.92 4.02
CA ASP A 274 33.48 -16.42 3.58
C ASP A 274 33.47 -17.90 3.17
N GLN A 275 32.47 -18.66 3.62
CA GLN A 275 32.31 -20.08 3.28
C GLN A 275 31.55 -20.31 1.96
N LYS A 276 31.08 -19.24 1.31
CA LYS A 276 30.29 -19.29 0.07
C LYS A 276 30.93 -20.12 -1.04
N ASP A 277 32.16 -19.81 -1.40
CA ASP A 277 32.87 -20.46 -2.52
C ASP A 277 33.09 -21.95 -2.24
N GLN A 278 33.36 -22.29 -0.98
CA GLN A 278 33.49 -23.68 -0.53
C GLN A 278 32.17 -24.43 -0.65
N ALA A 279 31.07 -23.85 -0.16
CA ALA A 279 29.74 -24.45 -0.23
C ALA A 279 29.30 -24.69 -1.68
N GLN A 280 29.56 -23.74 -2.58
CA GLN A 280 29.28 -23.89 -4.00
C GLN A 280 30.10 -25.02 -4.65
N THR A 281 31.38 -25.15 -4.28
CA THR A 281 32.24 -26.25 -4.74
C THR A 281 31.72 -27.62 -4.30
N LEU A 282 31.08 -27.68 -3.13
CA LEU A 282 30.43 -28.88 -2.61
C LEU A 282 29.05 -29.14 -3.23
N GLY A 283 28.55 -28.29 -4.13
CA GLY A 283 27.28 -28.47 -4.84
C GLY A 283 26.08 -27.77 -4.22
N TYR A 284 26.27 -26.94 -3.19
CA TYR A 284 25.19 -26.16 -2.60
C TYR A 284 24.80 -24.96 -3.47
N THR A 285 23.50 -24.63 -3.49
CA THR A 285 23.03 -23.35 -4.04
C THR A 285 23.05 -22.32 -2.92
N VAL A 286 23.94 -21.32 -3.02
CA VAL A 286 24.12 -20.31 -1.96
C VAL A 286 23.44 -19.00 -2.34
N VAL A 287 22.60 -18.48 -1.45
CA VAL A 287 21.82 -17.25 -1.65
C VAL A 287 21.87 -16.33 -0.41
N ASP A 288 21.80 -15.02 -0.63
CA ASP A 288 21.74 -14.05 0.48
C ASP A 288 20.35 -14.00 1.15
N ALA A 289 20.29 -13.50 2.39
CA ALA A 289 19.05 -13.43 3.17
C ALA A 289 17.92 -12.66 2.46
N SER A 290 18.24 -11.58 1.73
CA SER A 290 17.23 -10.81 0.98
C SER A 290 16.64 -11.63 -0.17
N THR A 291 17.43 -12.49 -0.79
CA THR A 291 17.02 -13.41 -1.86
C THR A 291 16.15 -14.53 -1.31
N VAL A 292 16.43 -15.01 -0.09
CA VAL A 292 15.58 -16.00 0.59
C VAL A 292 14.17 -15.42 0.79
N VAL A 293 14.05 -14.23 1.38
CA VAL A 293 12.75 -13.58 1.60
C VAL A 293 12.03 -13.31 0.28
N ALA A 294 12.74 -12.79 -0.72
CA ALA A 294 12.14 -12.49 -2.02
C ALA A 294 11.65 -13.75 -2.77
N THR A 295 12.41 -14.85 -2.70
CA THR A 295 12.03 -16.13 -3.30
C THR A 295 10.80 -16.72 -2.60
N HIS A 296 10.75 -16.67 -1.28
CA HIS A 296 9.59 -17.12 -0.52
C HIS A 296 8.36 -16.27 -0.83
N LEU A 297 8.48 -14.95 -0.82
CA LEU A 297 7.39 -14.05 -1.20
C LEU A 297 6.89 -14.33 -2.63
N ASN A 298 7.81 -14.55 -3.58
CA ASN A 298 7.44 -14.92 -4.94
C ASN A 298 6.61 -16.21 -4.98
N GLN A 299 7.07 -17.26 -4.28
CA GLN A 299 6.38 -18.54 -4.25
C GLN A 299 4.98 -18.42 -3.64
N ILE A 300 4.86 -17.69 -2.53
CA ILE A 300 3.59 -17.44 -1.85
C ILE A 300 2.64 -16.66 -2.75
N LEU A 301 3.07 -15.54 -3.33
CA LEU A 301 2.23 -14.74 -4.22
C LEU A 301 1.81 -15.51 -5.49
N GLN A 302 2.68 -16.38 -6.00
CA GLN A 302 2.34 -17.23 -7.14
C GLN A 302 1.28 -18.29 -6.76
N SER A 303 1.45 -18.95 -5.61
CA SER A 303 0.50 -19.97 -5.13
C SER A 303 -0.88 -19.39 -4.79
N HIS A 304 -0.92 -18.16 -4.31
CA HIS A 304 -2.13 -17.43 -3.94
C HIS A 304 -2.57 -16.42 -5.01
N ALA A 305 -2.07 -16.52 -6.24
CA ALA A 305 -2.39 -15.57 -7.31
C ALA A 305 -3.90 -15.50 -7.60
N HIS A 306 -4.59 -16.63 -7.49
CA HIS A 306 -6.04 -16.75 -7.68
C HIS A 306 -6.85 -15.92 -6.67
N GLU A 307 -6.32 -15.64 -5.49
CA GLU A 307 -6.95 -14.78 -4.47
C GLU A 307 -6.70 -13.29 -4.72
N LEU A 308 -5.69 -12.97 -5.54
CA LEU A 308 -5.30 -11.61 -5.88
C LEU A 308 -6.02 -11.08 -7.13
N ILE A 309 -6.68 -11.96 -7.89
CA ILE A 309 -7.45 -11.59 -9.07
C ILE A 309 -8.87 -11.21 -8.61
N GLY A 310 -9.18 -9.92 -8.68
CA GLY A 310 -10.49 -9.39 -8.35
C GLY A 310 -11.33 -9.02 -9.57
N HIS A 311 -12.50 -8.43 -9.28
CA HIS A 311 -13.37 -7.85 -10.32
C HIS A 311 -12.68 -6.72 -11.09
N GLU A 312 -11.80 -5.94 -10.44
CA GLU A 312 -11.04 -4.88 -11.09
C GLU A 312 -10.07 -5.44 -12.15
N GLU A 313 -9.37 -6.52 -11.83
CA GLU A 313 -8.42 -7.17 -12.75
C GLU A 313 -9.15 -7.79 -13.93
N ALA A 314 -10.27 -8.48 -13.68
CA ALA A 314 -11.13 -9.01 -14.72
C ALA A 314 -11.66 -7.91 -15.67
N GLN A 315 -12.07 -6.76 -15.12
CA GLN A 315 -12.51 -5.63 -15.93
C GLN A 315 -11.35 -5.05 -16.75
N LYS A 316 -10.16 -4.86 -16.17
CA LYS A 316 -8.98 -4.38 -16.90
C LYS A 316 -8.60 -5.31 -18.05
N TRP A 317 -8.72 -6.63 -17.89
CA TRP A 317 -8.52 -7.58 -18.97
C TRP A 317 -9.56 -7.45 -20.07
N LEU A 318 -10.83 -7.24 -19.73
CA LEU A 318 -11.88 -6.95 -20.71
C LEU A 318 -11.61 -5.65 -21.47
N ASP A 319 -11.21 -4.57 -20.78
CA ASP A 319 -10.87 -3.29 -21.41
C ASP A 319 -9.66 -3.41 -22.36
N GLN A 320 -8.72 -4.32 -22.05
CA GLN A 320 -7.61 -4.65 -22.94
C GLN A 320 -8.07 -5.49 -24.14
N LEU A 321 -8.95 -6.46 -23.92
CA LEU A 321 -9.54 -7.28 -24.97
C LEU A 321 -10.34 -6.42 -25.96
N GLU A 322 -11.11 -5.46 -25.47
CA GLU A 322 -11.90 -4.55 -26.30
C GLU A 322 -11.02 -3.75 -27.27
N LYS A 323 -9.80 -3.37 -26.86
CA LYS A 323 -8.84 -2.68 -27.73
C LYS A 323 -8.27 -3.56 -28.84
N ILE A 324 -8.12 -4.86 -28.58
CA ILE A 324 -7.51 -5.82 -29.51
C ILE A 324 -8.56 -6.46 -30.43
N SER A 325 -9.72 -6.82 -29.87
CA SER A 325 -10.83 -7.49 -30.55
C SER A 325 -12.18 -6.99 -29.98
N PRO A 326 -12.65 -5.80 -30.42
CA PRO A 326 -13.86 -5.17 -29.87
C PRO A 326 -15.10 -6.06 -29.98
N LYS A 327 -15.30 -6.70 -31.14
CA LYS A 327 -16.46 -7.57 -31.39
C LYS A 327 -16.50 -8.78 -30.45
N LEU A 328 -15.33 -9.37 -30.16
CA LEU A 328 -15.24 -10.49 -29.24
C LEU A 328 -15.54 -10.05 -27.80
N ALA A 329 -15.05 -8.88 -27.38
CA ALA A 329 -15.34 -8.34 -26.05
C ALA A 329 -16.84 -8.11 -25.85
N GLU A 330 -17.51 -7.45 -26.82
CA GLU A 330 -18.95 -7.16 -26.79
C GLU A 330 -19.82 -8.43 -26.82
N GLU A 331 -19.43 -9.43 -27.62
CA GLU A 331 -20.15 -10.71 -27.71
C GLU A 331 -19.90 -11.60 -26.47
N LEU A 332 -18.72 -11.55 -25.87
CA LEU A 332 -18.38 -12.36 -24.70
C LEU A 332 -19.06 -11.81 -23.43
N VAL A 333 -18.82 -10.54 -23.09
CA VAL A 333 -19.35 -9.89 -21.88
C VAL A 333 -20.03 -8.57 -22.24
N PRO A 334 -21.30 -8.35 -21.84
CA PRO A 334 -22.15 -9.20 -20.99
C PRO A 334 -23.02 -10.21 -21.76
N THR A 335 -22.92 -10.27 -23.09
CA THR A 335 -23.90 -10.97 -23.94
C THR A 335 -23.92 -12.49 -23.74
N THR A 336 -22.76 -13.14 -23.67
CA THR A 336 -22.65 -14.60 -23.49
C THR A 336 -22.48 -15.00 -22.03
N ILE A 337 -21.61 -14.29 -21.30
CA ILE A 337 -21.35 -14.50 -19.86
C ILE A 337 -21.24 -13.18 -19.12
N THR A 338 -21.45 -13.21 -17.80
CA THR A 338 -21.22 -12.04 -16.93
C THR A 338 -19.75 -11.93 -16.52
N VAL A 339 -19.32 -10.73 -16.10
CA VAL A 339 -17.97 -10.48 -15.56
C VAL A 339 -17.66 -11.42 -14.39
N SER A 340 -18.64 -11.70 -13.51
CA SER A 340 -18.45 -12.59 -12.36
C SER A 340 -18.24 -14.06 -12.77
N ILE A 341 -18.87 -14.51 -13.87
CA ILE A 341 -18.61 -15.86 -14.40
C ILE A 341 -17.24 -15.91 -15.04
N LEU A 342 -16.85 -14.86 -15.78
CA LEU A 342 -15.52 -14.75 -16.35
C LEU A 342 -14.44 -14.79 -15.26
N LEU A 343 -14.59 -13.98 -14.20
CA LEU A 343 -13.68 -13.97 -13.04
C LEU A 343 -13.55 -15.34 -12.38
N LYS A 344 -14.64 -16.12 -12.30
CA LYS A 344 -14.61 -17.46 -11.70
C LYS A 344 -13.87 -18.49 -12.56
N VAL A 345 -13.82 -18.28 -13.88
CA VAL A 345 -13.12 -19.16 -14.83
C VAL A 345 -11.63 -18.86 -14.87
N LEU A 346 -11.27 -17.58 -14.75
CA LEU A 346 -9.90 -17.09 -14.64
C LEU A 346 -9.27 -17.48 -13.30
#